data_AF-T0Z8D6-F1
#
_entry.id   AF-T0Z8D6-F1
#
_cell.length_a   1.000
_cell.length_b   1.000
_cell.length_c   1.000
_cell.angle_alpha   90.00
_cell.angle_beta   90.00
_cell.angle_gamma   90.00
#
_symmetry.space_group_name_H-M   'P 1'
#
loop_
_entity.id
_entity.type
_entity.pdbx_description
1 polymer ?
#
loop_
_entity_poly.entity_id
_entity_poly.type
_entity_poly.pdbx_seq_one_letter_code
_entity_poly.pdbx_strand_id
1 'polypeptide(L)'
;PEVTLGKRCARLDLKVLEERDRFEVLLAGADVLVHGYRPGALDRLGYDEARRRVISPGLVDISLNAYGWTGPWTGRRGFDSLIQMSSGIADAGRNWKGVDRPVPLPVQALDHGTGYLLAAAAVRGLVNRRLTGGGMTAQLSLARTAAMLWEAGGGGEQTLLTPRCDADLSPTLEVTPWGNARRLSPPVVVAHAPMFWPCGASSLGSARAAWK
;
A
#
# COMPACT_ATOMS: atom_id res chain seq x y z
N PRO A 1 -10.33 5.63 10.38
CA PRO A 1 -9.46 5.11 9.30
C PRO A 1 -8.24 4.39 9.88
N GLU A 2 -8.31 3.06 9.94
CA GLU A 2 -7.27 2.17 10.46
C GLU A 2 -5.89 2.42 9.83
N VAL A 3 -5.85 2.75 8.53
CA VAL A 3 -4.61 2.96 7.77
C VAL A 3 -3.93 4.32 7.96
N THR A 4 -4.42 5.18 8.85
CA THR A 4 -3.85 6.54 9.10
C THR A 4 -3.02 6.65 10.38
N LEU A 5 -2.91 5.55 11.14
CA LEU A 5 -2.10 5.52 12.36
C LEU A 5 -0.64 5.89 12.07
N GLY A 6 -0.09 6.81 12.86
CA GLY A 6 1.26 7.37 12.68
C GLY A 6 1.46 8.26 11.45
N LYS A 7 0.41 8.54 10.67
CA LYS A 7 0.51 9.39 9.48
C LYS A 7 0.05 10.82 9.77
N ARG A 8 0.74 11.77 9.16
CA ARG A 8 0.29 13.16 9.02
C ARG A 8 -0.49 13.27 7.71
N CYS A 9 -1.78 13.54 7.77
CA CYS A 9 -2.63 13.57 6.58
C CYS A 9 -2.88 15.02 6.14
N ALA A 10 -2.26 15.45 5.05
CA ALA A 10 -2.47 16.76 4.43
C ALA A 10 -3.23 16.64 3.10
N ARG A 11 -3.72 17.76 2.57
CA ARG A 11 -4.33 17.87 1.24
C ARG A 11 -3.52 18.85 0.39
N LEU A 12 -3.35 18.50 -0.88
CA LEU A 12 -2.82 19.38 -1.91
C LEU A 12 -3.61 19.13 -3.20
N ASP A 13 -4.04 20.20 -3.87
CA ASP A 13 -4.52 20.22 -5.24
C ASP A 13 -3.39 20.65 -6.17
N LEU A 14 -2.81 19.67 -6.88
CA LEU A 14 -1.70 19.90 -7.80
C LEU A 14 -2.09 20.64 -9.09
N LYS A 15 -3.32 21.16 -9.19
CA LYS A 15 -3.73 22.09 -10.24
C LYS A 15 -3.56 23.55 -9.84
N VAL A 16 -3.42 23.84 -8.54
CA VAL A 16 -3.17 25.17 -7.99
C VAL A 16 -1.66 25.39 -7.91
N LEU A 17 -1.15 26.46 -8.52
CA LEU A 17 0.30 26.69 -8.65
C LEU A 17 1.00 26.73 -7.29
N GLU A 18 0.43 27.43 -6.32
CA GLU A 18 1.00 27.56 -4.97
C GLU A 18 1.07 26.21 -4.23
N GLU A 19 0.11 25.32 -4.48
CA GLU A 19 0.07 23.98 -3.89
C GLU A 19 1.00 23.00 -4.61
N ARG A 20 1.26 23.22 -5.92
CA ARG A 20 2.32 22.52 -6.67
C ARG A 20 3.69 22.86 -6.12
N ASP A 21 3.98 24.13 -5.89
CA ASP A 21 5.26 24.55 -5.31
C ASP A 21 5.47 23.87 -3.94
N ARG A 22 4.39 23.78 -3.14
CA ARG A 22 4.43 23.06 -1.87
C ARG A 22 4.72 21.57 -2.04
N PHE A 23 4.09 20.93 -3.03
CA PHE A 23 4.33 19.53 -3.35
C PHE A 23 5.78 19.29 -3.80
N GLU A 24 6.35 20.16 -4.63
CA GLU A 24 7.73 20.03 -5.10
C GLU A 24 8.74 20.17 -3.96
N VAL A 25 8.51 21.07 -3.01
CA VAL A 25 9.32 21.16 -1.78
C VAL A 25 9.23 19.88 -0.95
N LEU A 26 8.02 19.32 -0.81
CA LEU A 26 7.85 18.05 -0.10
C LEU A 26 8.56 16.90 -0.81
N LEU A 27 8.39 16.80 -2.13
CA LEU A 27 8.98 15.75 -2.96
C LEU A 27 10.51 15.82 -2.96
N ALA A 28 11.08 17.02 -3.02
CA ALA A 28 12.53 17.24 -2.95
C ALA A 28 13.12 16.75 -1.61
N GLY A 29 12.38 16.90 -0.51
CA GLY A 29 12.77 16.40 0.80
C GLY A 29 12.35 14.96 1.10
N ALA A 30 11.66 14.28 0.18
CA ALA A 30 11.15 12.93 0.41
C ALA A 30 12.22 11.87 0.10
N ASP A 31 12.35 10.87 0.97
CA ASP A 31 13.16 9.69 0.69
C ASP A 31 12.42 8.65 -0.14
N VAL A 32 11.12 8.50 0.12
CA VAL A 32 10.25 7.50 -0.51
C VAL A 32 8.95 8.18 -0.94
N LEU A 33 8.57 7.96 -2.20
CA LEU A 33 7.24 8.27 -2.71
C LEU A 33 6.50 6.96 -2.95
N VAL A 34 5.33 6.79 -2.32
CA VAL A 34 4.45 5.65 -2.59
C VAL A 34 3.15 6.16 -3.20
N HIS A 35 2.77 5.66 -4.37
CA HIS A 35 1.54 6.07 -5.02
C HIS A 35 0.78 4.92 -5.72
N GLY A 36 -0.55 4.90 -5.54
CA GLY A 36 -1.46 3.92 -6.14
C GLY A 36 -2.30 4.45 -7.30
N TYR A 37 -1.88 5.55 -7.92
CA TYR A 37 -2.66 6.17 -9.00
C TYR A 37 -2.67 5.32 -10.27
N ARG A 38 -3.62 5.61 -11.15
CA ARG A 38 -3.64 5.04 -12.50
C ARG A 38 -2.34 5.39 -13.24
N PRO A 39 -1.87 4.49 -14.13
CA PRO A 39 -0.78 4.82 -15.04
C PRO A 39 -0.98 6.20 -15.71
N GLY A 40 0.09 6.99 -15.72
CA GLY A 40 0.11 8.34 -16.30
C GLY A 40 -0.65 9.42 -15.51
N ALA A 41 -1.19 9.13 -14.33
CA ALA A 41 -1.94 10.15 -13.57
C ALA A 41 -1.05 11.30 -13.05
N LEU A 42 0.13 10.98 -12.51
CA LEU A 42 1.10 11.99 -12.11
C LEU A 42 1.74 12.68 -13.32
N ASP A 43 1.97 11.92 -14.40
CA ASP A 43 2.53 12.43 -15.66
C ASP A 43 1.62 13.53 -16.24
N ARG A 44 0.30 13.35 -16.22
CA ARG A 44 -0.68 14.37 -16.62
C ARG A 44 -0.69 15.61 -15.73
N LEU A 45 -0.14 15.52 -14.52
CA LEU A 45 0.08 16.66 -13.62
C LEU A 45 1.48 17.27 -13.81
N GLY A 46 2.28 16.77 -14.75
CA GLY A 46 3.64 17.21 -15.01
C GLY A 46 4.69 16.58 -14.10
N TYR A 47 4.37 15.48 -13.42
CA TYR A 47 5.26 14.76 -12.51
C TYR A 47 5.53 13.35 -13.01
N ASP A 48 5.97 13.21 -14.26
CA ASP A 48 6.47 11.93 -14.78
C ASP A 48 7.75 11.49 -14.04
N GLU A 49 8.22 10.26 -14.31
CA GLU A 49 9.40 9.72 -13.64
C GLU A 49 10.64 10.61 -13.82
N ALA A 50 10.86 11.14 -15.03
CA ALA A 50 12.00 12.01 -15.32
C ALA A 50 11.94 13.29 -14.48
N ARG A 51 10.78 13.96 -14.40
CA ARG A 51 10.60 15.15 -13.57
C ARG A 51 10.79 14.84 -12.09
N ARG A 52 10.25 13.73 -11.58
CA ARG A 52 10.44 13.31 -10.18
C ARG A 52 11.90 13.05 -9.86
N ARG A 53 12.66 12.46 -10.79
CA ARG A 53 14.11 12.24 -10.68
C ARG A 53 14.92 13.55 -10.67
N VAL A 54 14.52 14.55 -11.46
CA VAL A 54 15.14 15.88 -11.43
C VAL A 54 14.91 16.56 -10.08
N ILE A 55 13.70 16.47 -9.52
CA ILE A 55 13.35 17.07 -8.22
C ILE A 55 14.06 16.35 -7.07
N SER A 56 14.12 15.02 -7.10
CA SER A 56 14.76 14.19 -6.08
C SER A 56 15.53 13.02 -6.72
N PRO A 57 16.84 13.19 -7.02
CA PRO A 57 17.64 12.17 -7.69
C PRO A 57 17.75 10.85 -6.93
N GLY A 58 17.79 10.94 -5.59
CA GLY A 58 17.85 9.79 -4.68
C GLY A 58 16.50 9.15 -4.36
N LEU A 59 15.40 9.60 -4.96
CA LEU A 59 14.06 9.14 -4.61
C LEU A 59 13.88 7.63 -4.77
N VAL A 60 13.31 6.99 -3.76
CA VAL A 60 12.73 5.66 -3.89
C VAL A 60 11.28 5.81 -4.33
N ASP A 61 11.02 5.64 -5.62
CA ASP A 61 9.71 5.84 -6.25
C ASP A 61 8.99 4.50 -6.38
N ILE A 62 7.91 4.32 -5.63
CA ILE A 62 7.17 3.06 -5.54
C ILE A 62 5.75 3.29 -6.00
N SER A 63 5.34 2.51 -6.98
CA SER A 63 4.01 2.59 -7.55
C SER A 63 3.28 1.26 -7.55
N LEU A 64 1.96 1.33 -7.38
CA LEU A 64 1.04 0.20 -7.42
C LEU A 64 -0.09 0.50 -8.41
N ASN A 65 -0.45 -0.48 -9.24
CA ASN A 65 -1.71 -0.46 -9.94
C ASN A 65 -2.34 -1.87 -10.02
N ALA A 66 -3.52 -1.97 -10.65
CA ALA A 66 -4.25 -3.23 -10.73
C ALA A 66 -3.57 -4.32 -11.58
N TYR A 67 -3.14 -3.99 -12.81
CA TYR A 67 -2.79 -4.97 -13.85
C TYR A 67 -1.34 -4.91 -14.35
N GLY A 68 -0.51 -4.02 -13.81
CA GLY A 68 0.86 -3.78 -14.23
C GLY A 68 1.01 -2.70 -15.29
N TRP A 69 2.24 -2.60 -15.83
CA TRP A 69 2.64 -1.64 -16.86
C TRP A 69 2.96 -2.32 -18.20
N THR A 70 2.74 -3.64 -18.28
CA THR A 70 3.03 -4.43 -19.48
C THR A 70 1.84 -5.33 -19.82
N GLY A 71 1.80 -5.78 -21.08
CA GLY A 71 0.76 -6.67 -21.57
C GLY A 71 -0.58 -5.98 -21.87
N PRO A 72 -1.57 -6.75 -22.35
CA PRO A 72 -2.80 -6.22 -22.97
C PRO A 72 -3.76 -5.54 -21.98
N TRP A 73 -3.54 -5.71 -20.67
CA TRP A 73 -4.39 -5.16 -19.63
C TRP A 73 -3.81 -3.90 -18.98
N THR A 74 -2.69 -3.39 -19.52
CA THR A 74 -2.11 -2.11 -19.12
C THR A 74 -3.15 -0.99 -19.20
N GLY A 75 -3.22 -0.15 -18.17
CA GLY A 75 -4.14 0.99 -18.11
C GLY A 75 -5.58 0.64 -17.71
N ARG A 76 -5.94 -0.65 -17.59
CA ARG A 76 -7.25 -1.04 -17.06
C ARG A 76 -7.40 -0.66 -15.59
N ARG A 77 -8.63 -0.30 -15.22
CA ARG A 77 -9.00 -0.06 -13.83
C ARG A 77 -9.25 -1.38 -13.14
N GLY A 78 -8.82 -1.49 -11.90
CA GLY A 78 -9.11 -2.65 -11.07
C GLY A 78 -9.04 -2.30 -9.60
N PHE A 79 -9.72 -3.13 -8.83
CA PHE A 79 -9.61 -3.23 -7.39
C PHE A 79 -9.30 -4.69 -7.09
N ASP A 80 -8.81 -4.97 -5.89
CA ASP A 80 -8.52 -6.33 -5.43
C ASP A 80 -9.63 -7.33 -5.83
N SER A 81 -10.89 -7.01 -5.54
CA SER A 81 -12.04 -7.86 -5.89
C SER A 81 -12.14 -8.18 -7.39
N LEU A 82 -11.88 -7.21 -8.26
CA LEU A 82 -11.88 -7.43 -9.72
C LEU A 82 -10.70 -8.29 -10.16
N ILE A 83 -9.56 -8.17 -9.49
CA ILE A 83 -8.40 -9.02 -9.75
C ILE A 83 -8.69 -10.45 -9.31
N GLN A 84 -9.24 -10.66 -8.10
CA GLN A 84 -9.60 -11.99 -7.63
C GLN A 84 -10.58 -12.71 -8.58
N MET A 85 -11.50 -11.98 -9.20
CA MET A 85 -12.39 -12.54 -10.22
C MET A 85 -11.63 -12.86 -11.51
N SER A 86 -10.90 -11.88 -12.05
CA SER A 86 -10.23 -12.00 -13.35
C SER A 86 -9.00 -12.91 -13.34
N SER A 87 -8.41 -13.19 -12.17
CA SER A 87 -7.27 -14.09 -12.00
C SER A 87 -7.68 -15.52 -11.66
N GLY A 88 -8.98 -15.83 -11.55
CA GLY A 88 -9.47 -17.16 -11.21
C GLY A 88 -9.45 -17.52 -9.72
N ILE A 89 -9.02 -16.63 -8.82
CA ILE A 89 -9.02 -16.90 -7.37
C ILE A 89 -10.44 -17.19 -6.88
N ALA A 90 -11.42 -16.40 -7.33
CA ALA A 90 -12.81 -16.61 -6.94
C ALA A 90 -13.42 -17.90 -7.53
N ASP A 91 -12.90 -18.34 -8.68
CA ASP A 91 -13.25 -19.62 -9.32
C ASP A 91 -12.72 -20.80 -8.49
N ALA A 92 -11.46 -20.72 -8.05
CA ALA A 92 -10.87 -21.69 -7.14
C ALA A 92 -11.64 -21.78 -5.82
N GLY A 93 -12.01 -20.65 -5.23
CA GLY A 93 -12.82 -20.60 -4.01
C GLY A 93 -14.21 -21.21 -4.19
N ARG A 94 -14.83 -21.00 -5.37
CA ARG A 94 -16.10 -21.65 -5.72
C ARG A 94 -15.96 -23.18 -5.72
N ASN A 95 -14.95 -23.69 -6.42
CA ASN A 95 -14.69 -25.13 -6.51
C ASN A 95 -14.38 -25.71 -5.12
N TRP A 96 -13.61 -25.00 -4.30
CA TRP A 96 -13.29 -25.39 -2.93
C TRP A 96 -14.52 -25.44 -2.01
N LYS A 97 -15.46 -24.51 -2.14
CA LYS A 97 -16.70 -24.48 -1.35
C LYS A 97 -17.81 -25.38 -1.89
N GLY A 98 -17.68 -25.89 -3.12
CA GLY A 98 -18.73 -26.70 -3.76
C GLY A 98 -20.04 -25.92 -3.99
N VAL A 99 -19.95 -24.63 -4.29
CA VAL A 99 -21.11 -23.76 -4.56
C VAL A 99 -21.12 -23.32 -6.02
N ASP A 100 -22.24 -22.83 -6.53
CA ASP A 100 -22.37 -22.38 -7.93
C ASP A 100 -22.24 -20.85 -8.11
N ARG A 101 -21.37 -20.23 -7.31
CA ARG A 101 -21.09 -18.78 -7.41
C ARG A 101 -19.63 -18.48 -7.09
N PRO A 102 -18.98 -17.48 -7.73
CA PRO A 102 -17.62 -17.10 -7.39
C PRO A 102 -17.46 -16.79 -5.89
N VAL A 103 -16.42 -17.33 -5.27
CA VAL A 103 -16.11 -17.12 -3.85
C VAL A 103 -14.72 -16.49 -3.74
N PRO A 104 -14.62 -15.17 -3.59
CA PRO A 104 -13.33 -14.52 -3.34
C PRO A 104 -12.76 -14.91 -1.97
N LEU A 105 -11.48 -14.60 -1.76
CA LEU A 105 -10.84 -14.63 -0.44
C LEU A 105 -11.62 -13.73 0.53
N PRO A 106 -11.64 -14.06 1.84
CA PRO A 106 -12.47 -13.36 2.83
C PRO A 106 -12.02 -11.92 3.13
N VAL A 107 -10.92 -11.46 2.52
CA VAL A 107 -10.31 -10.14 2.70
C VAL A 107 -9.73 -9.65 1.37
N GLN A 108 -9.32 -8.38 1.32
CA GLN A 108 -8.54 -7.82 0.21
C GLN A 108 -7.08 -8.33 0.26
N ALA A 109 -6.93 -9.64 0.08
CA ALA A 109 -5.66 -10.34 0.28
C ALA A 109 -4.56 -9.86 -0.67
N LEU A 110 -4.93 -9.44 -1.89
CA LEU A 110 -4.00 -8.90 -2.86
C LEU A 110 -3.56 -7.50 -2.45
N ASP A 111 -4.46 -6.63 -1.99
CA ASP A 111 -4.10 -5.30 -1.47
C ASP A 111 -3.15 -5.42 -0.27
N HIS A 112 -3.45 -6.31 0.68
CA HIS A 112 -2.57 -6.56 1.83
C HIS A 112 -1.22 -7.16 1.40
N GLY A 113 -1.24 -8.22 0.60
CA GLY A 113 -0.03 -8.89 0.11
C GLY A 113 0.86 -7.94 -0.67
N THR A 114 0.29 -7.17 -1.61
CA THR A 114 1.05 -6.17 -2.35
C THR A 114 1.52 -5.04 -1.44
N GLY A 115 0.74 -4.62 -0.44
CA GLY A 115 1.15 -3.65 0.57
C GLY A 115 2.44 -4.05 1.31
N TYR A 116 2.57 -5.32 1.69
CA TYR A 116 3.81 -5.84 2.27
C TYR A 116 4.98 -5.80 1.29
N LEU A 117 4.75 -6.12 0.01
CA LEU A 117 5.78 -6.03 -1.03
C LEU A 117 6.20 -4.58 -1.30
N LEU A 118 5.29 -3.61 -1.23
CA LEU A 118 5.61 -2.18 -1.30
C LEU A 118 6.52 -1.77 -0.14
N ALA A 119 6.21 -2.21 1.08
CA ALA A 119 7.04 -1.95 2.25
C ALA A 119 8.45 -2.57 2.10
N ALA A 120 8.52 -3.82 1.62
CA ALA A 120 9.79 -4.48 1.33
C ALA A 120 10.59 -3.74 0.24
N ALA A 121 9.92 -3.23 -0.79
CA ALA A 121 10.54 -2.40 -1.82
C ALA A 121 11.07 -1.07 -1.24
N ALA A 122 10.35 -0.44 -0.32
CA ALA A 122 10.82 0.77 0.37
C ALA A 122 12.12 0.51 1.14
N VAL A 123 12.14 -0.54 1.97
CA VAL A 123 13.34 -0.93 2.73
C VAL A 123 14.51 -1.23 1.79
N ARG A 124 14.30 -2.04 0.75
CA ARG A 124 15.33 -2.34 -0.26
C ARG A 124 15.83 -1.10 -0.98
N GLY A 125 14.94 -0.17 -1.35
CA GLY A 125 15.30 1.08 -2.00
C GLY A 125 16.16 1.97 -1.12
N LEU A 126 15.81 2.10 0.17
CA LEU A 126 16.58 2.86 1.14
C LEU A 126 17.97 2.25 1.37
N VAL A 127 18.06 0.92 1.45
CA VAL A 127 19.35 0.20 1.53
C VAL A 127 20.18 0.45 0.27
N ASN A 128 19.59 0.29 -0.92
CA ASN A 128 20.29 0.52 -2.19
C ASN A 128 20.80 1.96 -2.30
N ARG A 129 19.97 2.94 -1.91
CA ARG A 129 20.36 4.35 -1.90
C ARG A 129 21.54 4.60 -0.96
N ARG A 130 21.55 3.97 0.21
CA ARG A 130 22.68 4.08 1.16
C ARG A 130 23.97 3.47 0.61
N LEU A 131 23.88 2.39 -0.16
CA LEU A 131 25.04 1.69 -0.71
C LEU A 131 25.60 2.33 -1.99
N THR A 132 24.72 2.85 -2.85
CA THR A 132 25.08 3.29 -4.22
C THR A 132 24.92 4.79 -4.45
N GLY A 133 24.22 5.51 -3.57
CA GLY A 133 23.83 6.91 -3.75
C GLY A 133 22.68 7.13 -4.74
N GLY A 134 22.29 6.12 -5.52
CA GLY A 134 21.23 6.20 -6.52
C GLY A 134 19.83 5.96 -5.96
N GLY A 135 18.82 6.58 -6.57
CA GLY A 135 17.42 6.25 -6.30
C GLY A 135 16.99 4.92 -6.93
N MET A 136 15.76 4.49 -6.64
CA MET A 136 15.20 3.24 -7.15
C MET A 136 13.76 3.46 -7.61
N THR A 137 13.32 2.76 -8.66
CA THR A 137 11.91 2.69 -9.06
C THR A 137 11.41 1.27 -8.81
N ALA A 138 10.25 1.12 -8.16
CA ALA A 138 9.56 -0.15 -8.00
C ALA A 138 8.11 -0.04 -8.49
N GLN A 139 7.73 -0.97 -9.36
CA GLN A 139 6.39 -1.06 -9.93
C GLN A 139 5.78 -2.41 -9.55
N LEU A 140 4.67 -2.37 -8.82
CA LEU A 140 3.98 -3.56 -8.34
C LEU A 140 2.54 -3.60 -8.87
N SER A 141 2.01 -4.81 -9.03
CA SER A 141 0.61 -4.98 -9.41
C SER A 141 -0.11 -6.04 -8.59
N LEU A 142 -1.39 -5.79 -8.37
CA LEU A 142 -2.30 -6.76 -7.76
C LEU A 142 -2.34 -8.05 -8.60
N ALA A 143 -2.37 -7.92 -9.93
CA ALA A 143 -2.33 -9.07 -10.85
C ALA A 143 -1.05 -9.90 -10.71
N ARG A 144 0.14 -9.28 -10.54
CA ARG A 144 1.38 -10.04 -10.29
C ARG A 144 1.33 -10.73 -8.93
N THR A 145 0.74 -10.09 -7.92
CA THR A 145 0.55 -10.71 -6.60
C THR A 145 -0.39 -11.91 -6.66
N ALA A 146 -1.49 -11.81 -7.42
CA ALA A 146 -2.37 -12.95 -7.69
C ALA A 146 -1.64 -14.09 -8.42
N ALA A 147 -0.81 -13.76 -9.42
CA ALA A 147 0.00 -14.76 -10.11
C ALA A 147 0.99 -15.47 -9.17
N MET A 148 1.66 -14.73 -8.28
CA MET A 148 2.56 -15.34 -7.29
C MET A 148 1.83 -16.26 -6.31
N LEU A 149 0.60 -15.93 -5.92
CA LEU A 149 -0.23 -16.82 -5.10
C LEU A 149 -0.56 -18.12 -5.83
N TRP A 150 -0.85 -18.05 -7.14
CA TRP A 150 -1.02 -19.24 -7.96
C TRP A 150 0.26 -20.07 -8.11
N GLU A 151 1.39 -19.39 -8.35
CA GLU A 151 2.72 -20.01 -8.47
C GLU A 151 3.16 -20.71 -7.17
N ALA A 152 2.79 -20.16 -6.01
CA ALA A 152 3.05 -20.78 -4.71
C ALA A 152 2.27 -22.09 -4.50
N GLY A 153 1.23 -22.34 -5.29
CA GLY A 153 0.37 -23.52 -5.20
C GLY A 153 -0.62 -23.48 -4.02
N GLY A 154 -1.54 -24.45 -4.02
CA GLY A 154 -2.43 -24.73 -2.89
C GLY A 154 -2.06 -26.07 -2.23
N GLY A 155 -2.27 -26.20 -0.92
CA GLY A 155 -2.04 -27.49 -0.24
C GLY A 155 -1.57 -27.44 1.21
N GLY A 156 -1.92 -26.38 1.97
CA GLY A 156 -1.64 -26.33 3.41
C GLY A 156 -2.75 -26.97 4.24
N GLU A 157 -2.38 -27.47 5.42
CA GLU A 157 -3.35 -27.88 6.44
C GLU A 157 -4.24 -26.68 6.82
N GLN A 158 -5.56 -26.88 6.81
CA GLN A 158 -6.48 -25.80 7.15
C GLN A 158 -6.46 -25.56 8.65
N THR A 159 -5.75 -24.51 9.06
CA THR A 159 -5.95 -23.96 10.39
C THR A 159 -7.31 -23.26 10.43
N LEU A 160 -8.22 -23.77 11.26
CA LEU A 160 -9.48 -23.07 11.52
C LEU A 160 -9.17 -21.71 12.15
N LEU A 161 -9.80 -20.66 11.64
CA LEU A 161 -9.73 -19.34 12.27
C LEU A 161 -10.37 -19.43 13.66
N THR A 162 -9.64 -19.00 14.69
CA THR A 162 -10.18 -18.90 16.03
C THR A 162 -11.25 -17.80 16.11
N PRO A 163 -12.30 -17.95 16.94
CA PRO A 163 -13.24 -16.88 17.19
C PRO A 163 -12.53 -15.63 17.69
N ARG A 164 -13.02 -14.46 17.28
CA ARG A 164 -12.54 -13.17 17.79
C ARG A 164 -12.64 -13.16 19.32
N CYS A 165 -11.59 -12.69 19.98
CA CYS A 165 -11.55 -12.49 21.42
C CYS A 165 -10.93 -11.15 21.79
N ASP A 166 -11.05 -10.73 23.06
CA ASP A 166 -10.44 -9.47 23.52
C ASP A 166 -8.90 -9.50 23.50
N ALA A 167 -8.27 -10.68 23.48
CA ALA A 167 -6.81 -10.81 23.37
C ALA A 167 -6.29 -10.44 21.98
N ASP A 168 -7.15 -10.41 20.96
CA ASP A 168 -6.82 -9.89 19.62
C ASP A 168 -6.63 -8.37 19.63
N LEU A 169 -7.01 -7.68 20.72
CA LEU A 169 -6.94 -6.24 20.82
C LEU A 169 -5.70 -5.80 21.62
N SER A 170 -5.10 -4.71 21.18
CA SER A 170 -4.10 -3.99 21.95
C SER A 170 -4.71 -3.54 23.29
N PRO A 171 -3.99 -3.72 24.42
CA PRO A 171 -4.47 -3.29 25.73
C PRO A 171 -4.53 -1.75 25.85
N THR A 172 -3.81 -1.05 24.98
CA THR A 172 -3.75 0.41 24.98
C THR A 172 -4.98 1.01 24.31
N LEU A 173 -5.66 1.90 25.04
CA LEU A 173 -6.74 2.70 24.48
C LEU A 173 -6.13 3.88 23.70
N GLU A 174 -6.47 3.99 22.42
CA GLU A 174 -6.09 5.11 21.58
C GLU A 174 -7.21 6.17 21.60
N VAL A 175 -6.87 7.40 21.95
CA VAL A 175 -7.77 8.55 21.79
C VAL A 175 -7.67 9.04 20.35
N THR A 176 -8.76 8.95 19.61
CA THR A 176 -8.82 9.39 18.20
C THR A 176 -9.83 10.53 18.01
N PRO A 177 -9.77 11.27 16.88
CA PRO A 177 -10.80 12.25 16.54
C PRO A 177 -12.23 11.69 16.42
N TRP A 178 -12.39 10.36 16.38
CA TRP A 178 -13.69 9.68 16.31
C TRP A 178 -14.09 9.04 17.65
N GLY A 179 -13.37 9.34 18.72
CA GLY A 179 -13.55 8.73 20.04
C GLY A 179 -12.48 7.70 20.38
N ASN A 180 -12.65 7.07 21.53
CA ASN A 180 -11.71 6.08 22.04
C ASN A 180 -11.81 4.77 21.24
N ALA A 181 -10.67 4.20 20.89
CA ALA A 181 -10.58 2.95 20.12
C ALA A 181 -9.54 1.99 20.70
N ARG A 182 -9.80 0.69 20.60
CA ARG A 182 -8.79 -0.36 20.77
C ARG A 182 -8.38 -0.87 19.38
N ARG A 183 -7.09 -1.05 19.16
CA ARG A 183 -6.54 -1.58 17.90
C ARG A 183 -6.48 -3.10 17.92
N LEU A 184 -6.47 -3.73 16.75
CA LEU A 184 -6.01 -5.12 16.66
C LEU A 184 -4.52 -5.18 16.98
N SER A 185 -4.12 -6.22 17.70
CA SER A 185 -2.73 -6.55 17.95
C SER A 185 -2.02 -6.87 16.63
N PRO A 186 -0.74 -6.55 16.52
CA PRO A 186 0.06 -6.90 15.35
C PRO A 186 0.00 -8.39 15.03
N PRO A 187 -0.18 -8.80 13.77
CA PRO A 187 -0.12 -10.22 13.39
C PRO A 187 1.31 -10.78 13.47
N VAL A 188 2.32 -9.90 13.48
CA VAL A 188 3.74 -10.26 13.55
C VAL A 188 4.46 -9.29 14.48
N VAL A 189 5.33 -9.82 15.34
CA VAL A 189 6.26 -9.06 16.17
C VAL A 189 7.67 -9.39 15.71
N VAL A 190 8.47 -8.36 15.42
CA VAL A 190 9.88 -8.51 15.08
C VAL A 190 10.72 -8.16 16.29
N ALA A 191 11.58 -9.08 16.71
CA ALA A 191 12.48 -8.86 17.84
C ALA A 191 13.32 -7.58 17.63
N HIS A 192 13.43 -6.77 18.68
CA HIS A 192 14.15 -5.48 18.66
C HIS A 192 13.58 -4.39 17.72
N ALA A 193 12.41 -4.62 17.11
CA ALA A 193 11.72 -3.64 16.27
C ALA A 193 10.24 -3.54 16.68
N PRO A 194 9.94 -3.03 17.89
CA PRO A 194 8.55 -2.87 18.33
C PRO A 194 7.83 -1.90 17.39
N MET A 195 6.60 -2.26 16.99
CA MET A 195 5.78 -1.33 16.22
C MET A 195 5.37 -0.15 17.10
N PHE A 196 5.74 1.03 16.65
CA PHE A 196 5.52 2.28 17.36
C PHE A 196 5.08 3.36 16.36
N TRP A 197 4.16 4.20 16.80
CA TRP A 197 3.70 5.35 16.03
C TRP A 197 3.78 6.62 16.90
N PRO A 198 4.44 7.67 16.42
CA PRO A 198 4.60 8.90 17.20
C PRO A 198 3.32 9.74 17.28
N CYS A 199 2.29 9.39 16.51
CA CYS A 199 0.99 10.04 16.54
C CYS A 199 -0.13 9.03 16.27
N GLY A 200 -1.31 9.29 16.86
CA GLY A 200 -2.52 8.50 16.61
C GLY A 200 -3.07 8.68 15.19
N ALA A 201 -4.10 7.91 14.86
CA ALA A 201 -4.85 8.09 13.62
C ALA A 201 -5.50 9.49 13.59
N SER A 202 -5.45 10.14 12.43
CA SER A 202 -5.93 11.51 12.24
C SER A 202 -6.83 11.63 11.03
N SER A 203 -7.72 12.62 11.04
CA SER A 203 -8.62 12.90 9.91
C SER A 203 -7.83 13.29 8.66
N LEU A 204 -8.33 12.90 7.49
CA LEU A 204 -7.68 13.26 6.22
C LEU A 204 -7.71 14.79 6.02
N GLY A 205 -6.55 15.39 5.80
CA GLY A 205 -6.41 16.85 5.65
C GLY A 205 -6.29 17.62 6.97
N SER A 206 -6.13 16.93 8.10
CA SER A 206 -5.95 17.58 9.41
C SER A 206 -4.56 18.17 9.63
N ALA A 207 -3.56 17.77 8.84
CA ALA A 207 -2.20 18.28 8.94
C ALA A 207 -1.88 19.31 7.84
N ARG A 208 -0.97 20.24 8.13
CA ARG A 208 -0.36 21.09 7.10
C ARG A 208 0.58 20.25 6.23
N ALA A 209 0.63 20.55 4.93
CA ALA A 209 1.51 19.91 3.97
C ALA A 209 2.96 20.44 4.12
N ALA A 210 3.67 20.02 5.18
CA ALA A 210 5.04 20.43 5.45
C ALA A 210 5.81 19.31 6.19
N TRP A 211 7.11 19.20 5.91
CA TRP A 211 8.04 18.41 6.73
C TRP A 211 8.19 19.05 8.11
N LYS A 212 8.59 18.23 9.09
CA LYS A 212 8.87 18.63 10.46
C LYS A 212 10.36 18.58 10.72
#